data_AF-A0A7J9ZIG8-F1
#
_entry.id   AF-A0A7J9ZIG8-F1
#
_cell.length_a   1.000
_cell.length_b   1.000
_cell.length_c   1.000
_cell.angle_alpha   90.00
_cell.angle_beta   90.00
_cell.angle_gamma   90.00
#
_symmetry.space_group_name_H-M   'P 1'
#
loop_
_entity.id
_entity.type
_entity.pdbx_description
1 polymer ?
#
loop_
_entity_poly.entity_id
_entity_poly.type
_entity_poly.pdbx_seq_one_letter_code
_entity_poly.pdbx_strand_id
1 'polypeptide(L)'
;MELKDAALKILEGSAAHPDLMRRARYAYEEFEAGRSVHHVTLTTLLKDATVSGVLAGLRDRDARSCDAAVTALAVEIDRQAPVGSGR
;
A
#
# COMPACT_ATOMS: atom_id res chain seq x y z
N MET A 1 5.54 11.31 1.26
CA MET A 1 4.61 10.59 2.15
C MET A 1 5.39 9.44 2.76
N GLU A 2 5.29 9.22 4.07
CA GLU A 2 5.94 8.08 4.71
C GLU A 2 5.18 6.77 4.42
N LEU A 3 5.85 5.62 4.53
CA LEU A 3 5.23 4.31 4.23
C LEU A 3 4.07 3.98 5.17
N LYS A 4 4.17 4.36 6.45
CA LYS A 4 3.07 4.24 7.42
C LYS A 4 1.86 5.07 6.99
N ASP A 5 2.05 6.30 6.52
CA ASP A 5 0.95 7.16 6.09
C ASP A 5 0.28 6.62 4.83
N ALA A 6 1.07 6.05 3.93
CA ALA A 6 0.56 5.38 2.73
C ALA A 6 -0.30 4.15 3.09
N ALA A 7 0.17 3.32 4.03
CA ALA A 7 -0.58 2.16 4.52
C ALA A 7 -1.86 2.58 5.27
N LEU A 8 -1.77 3.62 6.11
CA LEU A 8 -2.92 4.19 6.82
C LEU A 8 -3.99 4.70 5.85
N LYS A 9 -3.57 5.37 4.77
CA LYS A 9 -4.51 5.87 3.76
C LYS A 9 -5.31 4.75 3.10
N ILE A 10 -4.66 3.63 2.78
CA ILE A 10 -5.34 2.44 2.25
C ILE A 10 -6.25 1.84 3.33
N LEU A 11 -5.81 1.78 4.58
CA LEU A 11 -6.59 1.26 5.71
C LEU A 11 -7.91 2.04 5.90
N GLU A 12 -7.88 3.37 5.86
CA GLU A 12 -9.06 4.24 5.96
C GLU A 12 -10.11 3.94 4.86
N GLY A 13 -9.64 3.63 3.65
CA GLY A 13 -10.48 3.26 2.51
C GLY A 13 -10.98 1.81 2.55
N SER A 14 -10.45 0.96 3.43
CA SER A 14 -10.66 -0.49 3.41
C SER A 14 -11.77 -0.99 4.34
N ALA A 15 -12.55 -0.11 4.97
CA ALA A 15 -13.55 -0.50 5.97
C ALA A 15 -14.59 -1.51 5.46
N ALA A 16 -14.91 -1.50 4.16
CA ALA A 16 -15.84 -2.45 3.55
C ALA A 16 -15.20 -3.80 3.13
N HIS A 17 -13.88 -3.96 3.30
CA HIS A 17 -13.10 -5.09 2.81
C HIS A 17 -12.24 -5.68 3.93
N PRO A 18 -12.74 -6.63 4.73
CA PRO A 18 -12.09 -7.07 5.97
C PRO A 18 -10.70 -7.69 5.77
N ASP A 19 -10.48 -8.46 4.70
CA ASP A 19 -9.16 -9.03 4.41
C ASP A 19 -8.15 -7.97 3.95
N LEU A 20 -8.61 -6.98 3.18
CA LEU A 20 -7.78 -5.84 2.78
C LEU A 20 -7.43 -4.97 4.00
N MET A 21 -8.42 -4.70 4.85
CA MET A 21 -8.23 -3.97 6.10
C MET A 21 -7.19 -4.64 6.99
N ARG A 22 -7.24 -5.98 7.13
CA ARG A 22 -6.26 -6.74 7.90
C ARG A 22 -4.84 -6.56 7.34
N ARG A 23 -4.66 -6.65 6.02
CA ARG A 23 -3.33 -6.46 5.41
C ARG A 23 -2.84 -5.01 5.49
N ALA A 24 -3.73 -4.04 5.27
CA ALA A 24 -3.39 -2.62 5.38
C ALA A 24 -2.97 -2.26 6.81
N ARG A 25 -3.68 -2.80 7.81
CA ARG A 25 -3.35 -2.66 9.23
C ARG A 25 -2.00 -3.30 9.57
N TYR A 26 -1.78 -4.54 9.14
CA TYR A 26 -0.48 -5.19 9.33
C TYR A 26 0.66 -4.35 8.74
N ALA A 27 0.50 -3.84 7.52
CA ALA A 27 1.51 -3.01 6.89
C ALA A 27 1.77 -1.72 7.67
N TYR A 28 0.70 -1.06 8.14
CA TYR A 28 0.79 0.13 8.98
C TYR A 28 1.57 -0.15 10.28
N GLU A 29 1.21 -1.19 11.03
CA GLU A 29 1.83 -1.54 12.31
C GLU A 29 3.32 -1.89 12.14
N GLU A 30 3.69 -2.59 11.07
CA GLU A 30 5.10 -2.87 10.75
C GLU A 30 5.87 -1.59 10.45
N PHE A 31 5.34 -0.72 9.59
CA PHE A 31 6.00 0.55 9.25
C PHE A 31 6.07 1.53 10.43
N GLU A 32 5.03 1.58 11.27
CA GLU A 32 5.02 2.37 12.51
C GLU A 32 6.12 1.89 13.46
N ALA A 33 6.32 0.58 13.55
CA ALA A 33 7.40 -0.01 14.34
C ALA A 33 8.79 0.08 13.67
N GLY A 34 8.91 0.78 12.54
CA GLY A 34 10.17 0.93 11.78
C GLY A 34 10.65 -0.34 11.08
N ARG A 35 9.77 -1.35 10.94
CA ARG A 35 10.05 -2.59 10.22
C ARG A 35 9.63 -2.48 8.75
N SER A 36 10.27 -3.29 7.90
CA SER A 36 9.90 -3.43 6.49
C SER A 36 8.87 -4.54 6.32
N VAL A 37 7.87 -4.29 5.46
CA VAL A 37 6.90 -5.29 5.02
C VAL A 37 7.40 -5.92 3.74
N HIS A 38 7.39 -7.26 3.65
CA HIS A 38 7.85 -7.98 2.47
C HIS A 38 7.11 -7.54 1.19
N HIS A 39 7.85 -7.31 0.09
CA HIS A 39 7.32 -6.78 -1.17
C HIS A 39 6.09 -7.54 -1.70
N VAL A 40 6.07 -8.88 -1.61
CA VAL A 40 4.90 -9.70 -2.01
C VAL A 40 3.62 -9.28 -1.28
N THR A 41 3.71 -8.98 0.02
CA THR A 41 2.57 -8.52 0.82
C THR A 41 2.12 -7.13 0.37
N LEU A 42 3.05 -6.23 0.06
CA LEU A 42 2.75 -4.89 -0.45
C LEU A 42 2.15 -4.93 -1.86
N THR A 43 2.65 -5.78 -2.75
CA THR A 43 2.08 -6.00 -4.09
C THR A 43 0.65 -6.55 -3.98
N THR A 44 0.43 -7.51 -3.07
CA THR A 44 -0.90 -8.07 -2.83
C THR A 44 -1.85 -7.01 -2.27
N LEU A 45 -1.37 -6.17 -1.34
CA LEU A 45 -2.14 -5.05 -0.79
C LEU A 45 -2.61 -4.08 -1.88
N LEU A 46 -1.70 -3.64 -2.77
CA LEU A 46 -2.04 -2.74 -3.88
C LEU A 46 -3.01 -3.37 -4.88
N LYS A 47 -2.79 -4.65 -5.22
CA LYS A 47 -3.68 -5.39 -6.13
C LYS A 47 -5.09 -5.48 -5.57
N ASP A 48 -5.23 -5.87 -4.30
CA ASP A 48 -6.53 -6.05 -3.68
C ASP A 48 -7.25 -4.72 -3.48
N ALA A 49 -6.53 -3.64 -3.13
CA ALA A 49 -7.07 -2.29 -3.07
C ALA A 49 -7.55 -1.78 -4.44
N THR A 50 -6.87 -2.18 -5.52
CA THR A 50 -7.29 -1.86 -6.90
C THR A 50 -8.57 -2.60 -7.27
N VAL A 51 -8.57 -3.94 -7.11
CA VAL A 51 -9.72 -4.79 -7.50
C VAL A 51 -10.97 -4.47 -6.67
N SER A 52 -10.78 -4.11 -5.40
CA SER A 52 -11.88 -3.73 -4.51
C SER A 52 -12.43 -2.32 -4.76
N GLY A 53 -11.80 -1.55 -5.66
CA GLY A 53 -12.21 -0.16 -5.94
C GLY A 53 -11.81 0.85 -4.86
N VAL A 54 -11.07 0.44 -3.83
CA VAL A 54 -10.61 1.32 -2.74
C VAL A 54 -9.71 2.42 -3.28
N LEU A 55 -8.76 2.09 -4.15
CA LEU A 55 -7.90 3.11 -4.77
C LEU A 55 -8.70 4.10 -5.63
N ALA A 56 -9.73 3.64 -6.33
CA ALA A 56 -10.60 4.51 -7.10
C ALA A 56 -11.38 5.48 -6.19
N GLY A 57 -11.97 4.97 -5.10
CA GLY A 57 -12.68 5.79 -4.12
C GLY A 57 -11.77 6.78 -3.38
N LEU A 58 -10.53 6.39 -3.07
CA LEU A 58 -9.53 7.30 -2.49
C LEU A 58 -9.10 8.38 -3.49
N ARG A 59 -8.91 8.00 -4.76
CA ARG A 59 -8.50 8.92 -5.84
C ARG A 59 -9.58 9.96 -6.14
N ASP A 60 -10.86 9.58 -6.07
CA ASP A 60 -11.99 10.50 -6.26
C ASP A 60 -12.05 11.57 -5.15
N ARG A 61 -11.72 11.19 -3.91
CA ARG A 61 -11.67 12.11 -2.76
C ARG A 61 -10.43 13.00 -2.76
N ASP A 62 -9.27 12.42 -3.02
CA ASP A 62 -7.99 13.11 -3.07
C ASP A 62 -6.99 12.33 -3.94
N ALA A 63 -6.97 12.65 -5.23
CA ALA A 63 -6.09 12.01 -6.20
C ALA A 63 -4.61 12.18 -5.85
N ARG A 64 -4.21 13.34 -5.34
CA ARG A 64 -2.80 13.64 -5.04
C ARG A 64 -2.30 12.80 -3.88
N SER A 65 -3.10 12.70 -2.81
CA SER A 65 -2.75 11.88 -1.64
C SER A 65 -2.77 10.39 -2.00
N CYS A 66 -3.75 9.94 -2.79
CA CYS A 66 -3.83 8.56 -3.26
C CYS A 66 -2.61 8.18 -4.12
N ASP A 67 -2.26 9.00 -5.11
CA ASP A 67 -1.10 8.74 -5.98
C ASP A 67 0.21 8.75 -5.20
N ALA A 68 0.35 9.64 -4.21
CA ALA A 68 1.52 9.66 -3.32
C ALA A 68 1.63 8.38 -2.48
N ALA A 69 0.51 7.83 -2.00
CA ALA A 69 0.48 6.57 -1.25
C ALA A 69 0.89 5.38 -2.13
N VAL A 70 0.29 5.27 -3.33
CA VAL A 70 0.62 4.21 -4.29
C VAL A 70 2.10 4.29 -4.70
N THR A 71 2.59 5.50 -4.99
CA THR A 71 4.00 5.72 -5.37
C THR A 71 4.95 5.32 -4.25
N ALA A 72 4.68 5.71 -3.00
CA ALA A 72 5.54 5.35 -1.86
C ALA A 72 5.66 3.84 -1.68
N LEU A 73 4.53 3.11 -1.77
CA LEU A 73 4.52 1.65 -1.65
C LEU A 73 5.17 0.97 -2.85
N ALA A 74 4.97 1.48 -4.08
CA ALA A 74 5.61 0.96 -5.28
C ALA A 74 7.14 1.11 -5.22
N VAL A 75 7.64 2.27 -4.79
CA VAL A 75 9.08 2.49 -4.60
C VAL A 75 9.68 1.52 -3.57
N GLU A 76 8.97 1.23 -2.48
CA GLU A 76 9.43 0.26 -1.49
C GLU A 76 9.44 -1.18 -2.03
N ILE A 77 8.43 -1.54 -2.85
CA ILE A 77 8.41 -2.82 -3.57
C ILE A 77 9.63 -2.93 -4.49
N ASP A 78 9.88 -1.92 -5.32
CA ASP A 78 10.99 -1.89 -6.27
C ASP A 78 12.35 -1.90 -5.56
N ARG A 79 12.44 -1.29 -4.37
CA ARG A 79 13.64 -1.32 -3.54
C ARG A 79 13.96 -2.74 -3.02
N GLN A 80 12.94 -3.49 -2.60
CA GLN A 80 13.09 -4.83 -2.02
C GLN A 80 13.19 -5.94 -3.07
N ALA A 81 12.51 -5.77 -4.20
CA ALA A 81 12.67 -6.58 -5.39
C ALA A 81 13.43 -5.73 -6.41
N PRO A 82 14.75 -5.46 -6.18
CA PRO A 82 15.52 -4.82 -7.21
C PRO A 82 15.34 -5.67 -8.45
N VAL A 83 14.93 -5.05 -9.54
CA VAL A 83 15.01 -5.61 -10.89
C VAL A 83 16.47 -5.98 -11.15
N GLY A 84 16.89 -7.12 -10.61
CA GLY A 84 18.19 -7.70 -10.79
C GLY A 84 18.19 -8.34 -12.16
N SER A 85 18.82 -7.66 -13.11
CA SER A 85 19.48 -8.27 -14.24
C SER A 85 18.59 -9.18 -15.09
N GLY A 86 17.83 -8.56 -16.00
CA GLY A 86 17.61 -9.20 -17.28
C GLY A 86 18.97 -9.67 -17.82
N ARG A 87 19.17 -10.98 -17.81
CA ARG A 87 20.28 -11.66 -18.47
C ARG A 87 19.69 -12.49 -19.58
#